data_AF-A0A3N5TSC4-F1
#
_entry.id   AF-A0A3N5TSC4-F1
#
_cell.length_a   1.000
_cell.length_b   1.000
_cell.length_c   1.000
_cell.angle_alpha   90.00
_cell.angle_beta   90.00
_cell.angle_gamma   90.00
#
_symmetry.space_group_name_H-M   'P 1'
#
loop_
_entity.id
_entity.type
_entity.pdbx_description
1 polymer ?
#
loop_
_entity_poly.entity_id
_entity_poly.type
_entity_poly.pdbx_seq_one_letter_code
_entity_poly.pdbx_strand_id
1 'polypeptide(L)'
;MGGERLTIVFMPESAYGPTNNCIGIGKVLEQRGHRVVFAAEASWRGRLEPLGFEEDLVDLAPPAEGDQDAGQFWIDFVSDTAPEFRKPTIEQLETFIEPVWSSLIDGAIYCHGQLEDILDRARPDVIVEDNVNSFPALLTHGAPWVRIMSCNPLELKDPDLPPPFSGYPTRDRRGWDAFRAEVERTSRATWERFNAFVVDSGAP
;
A
#
# COMPACT_ATOMS: atom_id res chain seq x y z
N MET A 1 2.70 -31.18 14.89
CA MET A 1 1.24 -31.01 14.69
C MET A 1 1.07 -30.44 13.29
N GLY A 2 0.84 -31.30 12.30
CA GLY A 2 0.74 -30.87 10.90
C GLY A 2 -0.69 -30.43 10.60
N GLY A 3 -0.93 -29.13 10.62
CA GLY A 3 -2.14 -28.55 10.01
C GLY A 3 -2.10 -28.71 8.50
N GLU A 4 -3.25 -28.55 7.85
CA GLU A 4 -3.35 -28.51 6.40
C GLU A 4 -2.44 -27.41 5.81
N ARG A 5 -1.79 -27.69 4.68
CA ARG A 5 -0.93 -26.73 3.99
C ARG A 5 -1.80 -25.69 3.29
N LEU A 6 -1.88 -24.51 3.88
CA LEU A 6 -2.52 -23.33 3.28
C LEU A 6 -1.63 -22.63 2.23
N THR A 7 -2.26 -21.96 1.27
CA THR A 7 -1.70 -20.94 0.39
C THR A 7 -2.05 -19.55 0.93
N ILE A 8 -1.03 -18.73 1.18
CA ILE A 8 -1.18 -17.35 1.62
C ILE A 8 -0.60 -16.43 0.57
N VAL A 9 -1.41 -15.50 0.07
CA VAL A 9 -0.98 -14.45 -0.88
C VAL A 9 -0.74 -13.15 -0.10
N PHE A 10 0.44 -12.57 -0.26
CA PHE A 10 0.81 -11.27 0.30
C PHE A 10 0.81 -10.21 -0.80
N MET A 11 0.14 -9.08 -0.56
CA MET A 11 0.20 -7.86 -1.36
C MET A 11 0.81 -6.74 -0.50
N PRO A 12 2.15 -6.61 -0.44
CA PRO A 12 2.80 -5.46 0.18
C PRO A 12 2.79 -4.25 -0.77
N GLU A 13 2.82 -3.04 -0.21
CA GLU A 13 3.17 -1.82 -0.95
C GLU A 13 4.57 -1.96 -1.59
N SER A 14 4.78 -1.31 -2.75
CA SER A 14 6.07 -1.31 -3.46
C SER A 14 7.13 -0.46 -2.74
N ALA A 15 7.50 -0.90 -1.54
CA ALA A 15 8.49 -0.27 -0.69
C ALA A 15 9.15 -1.31 0.22
N TYR A 16 10.40 -1.05 0.61
CA TYR A 16 11.16 -1.99 1.45
C TYR A 16 10.55 -2.19 2.85
N GLY A 17 9.94 -1.16 3.43
CA GLY A 17 9.34 -1.25 4.78
C GLY A 17 8.26 -2.33 4.89
N PRO A 18 7.11 -2.16 4.21
CA PRO A 18 6.01 -3.12 4.22
C PRO A 18 6.43 -4.48 3.66
N THR A 19 7.23 -4.54 2.59
CA THR A 19 7.71 -5.83 2.07
C THR A 19 8.58 -6.59 3.07
N ASN A 20 9.48 -5.92 3.80
CA ASN A 20 10.28 -6.58 4.83
C ASN A 20 9.42 -7.08 6.00
N ASN A 21 8.36 -6.34 6.36
CA ASN A 21 7.40 -6.78 7.36
C ASN A 21 6.69 -8.07 6.90
N CYS A 22 6.19 -8.10 5.66
CA CYS A 22 5.61 -9.28 5.02
C CYS A 22 6.60 -10.45 4.91
N ILE A 23 7.87 -10.20 4.57
CA ILE A 23 8.92 -11.24 4.55
C ILE A 23 9.08 -11.89 5.92
N GLY A 24 9.09 -11.10 6.99
CA GLY A 24 9.21 -11.62 8.36
C GLY A 24 8.07 -12.58 8.73
N ILE A 25 6.83 -12.18 8.44
CA ILE A 25 5.62 -12.98 8.70
C ILE A 25 5.59 -14.20 7.77
N GLY A 26 5.80 -13.97 6.47
CA GLY A 26 5.84 -15.00 5.43
C GLY A 26 6.86 -16.09 5.75
N LYS A 27 8.04 -15.73 6.30
CA LYS A 27 9.05 -16.72 6.65
C LYS A 27 8.60 -17.65 7.78
N VAL A 28 7.89 -17.11 8.76
CA VAL A 28 7.30 -17.93 9.85
C VAL A 28 6.22 -18.87 9.29
N LEU A 29 5.42 -18.42 8.33
CA LEU A 29 4.40 -19.25 7.69
C LEU A 29 5.01 -20.36 6.81
N GLU A 30 6.04 -20.02 6.03
CA GLU A 30 6.80 -20.97 5.21
C GLU A 30 7.46 -22.06 6.09
N GLN A 31 8.12 -21.67 7.19
CA GLN A 31 8.70 -22.61 8.16
C GLN A 31 7.66 -23.53 8.82
N ARG A 32 6.38 -23.12 8.86
CA ARG A 32 5.26 -23.95 9.33
C ARG A 32 4.70 -24.88 8.25
N GLY A 33 5.26 -24.83 7.03
CA GLY A 33 4.91 -25.68 5.90
C GLY A 33 3.87 -25.08 4.95
N HIS A 34 3.53 -23.80 5.07
CA HIS A 34 2.57 -23.13 4.19
C HIS A 34 3.22 -22.69 2.87
N ARG A 35 2.42 -22.57 1.80
CA ARG A 35 2.83 -21.92 0.56
C ARG A 35 2.63 -20.41 0.70
N VAL A 36 3.65 -19.62 0.39
CA VAL A 36 3.62 -18.16 0.48
C VAL A 36 3.93 -17.58 -0.89
N VAL A 37 2.98 -16.82 -1.43
CA VAL A 37 3.06 -16.15 -2.73
C VAL A 37 3.07 -14.65 -2.49
N PHE A 38 3.97 -13.93 -3.14
CA PHE A 38 4.02 -12.47 -3.12
C PHE A 38 3.47 -11.92 -4.43
N ALA A 39 2.31 -11.27 -4.33
CA ALA A 39 1.73 -10.44 -5.38
C ALA A 39 2.41 -9.06 -5.48
N ALA A 40 3.72 -9.00 -5.31
CA ALA A 40 4.47 -7.74 -5.18
C ALA A 40 4.59 -7.00 -6.52
N GLU A 41 5.00 -5.73 -6.46
CA GLU A 41 5.25 -4.96 -7.67
C GLU A 41 6.51 -5.45 -8.42
N ALA A 42 6.52 -5.32 -9.75
CA ALA A 42 7.51 -5.87 -10.67
C ALA A 42 8.97 -5.48 -10.37
N SER A 43 9.23 -4.34 -9.71
CA SER A 43 10.59 -3.98 -9.24
C SER A 43 11.19 -4.97 -8.23
N TRP A 44 10.37 -5.85 -7.63
CA TRP A 44 10.80 -6.92 -6.73
C TRP A 44 11.24 -8.20 -7.44
N ARG A 45 11.18 -8.25 -8.77
CA ARG A 45 11.52 -9.46 -9.54
C ARG A 45 12.85 -10.08 -9.13
N GLY A 46 12.79 -11.35 -8.74
CA GLY A 46 13.92 -12.19 -8.35
C GLY A 46 14.51 -11.85 -6.96
N ARG A 47 13.87 -10.99 -6.17
CA ARG A 47 14.38 -10.59 -4.84
C ARG A 47 13.80 -11.41 -3.70
N LEU A 48 12.61 -11.97 -3.87
CA LEU A 48 11.88 -12.75 -2.87
C LEU A 48 12.08 -14.26 -3.08
N GLU A 49 12.30 -14.70 -4.32
CA GLU A 49 12.63 -16.11 -4.63
C GLU A 49 13.84 -16.64 -3.82
N PRO A 50 14.97 -15.91 -3.68
CA PRO A 50 16.11 -16.39 -2.88
C PRO A 50 15.79 -16.55 -1.38
N LEU A 51 14.70 -15.95 -0.89
CA LEU A 51 14.23 -16.08 0.48
C LEU A 51 13.29 -17.29 0.67
N GLY A 52 12.95 -17.99 -0.42
CA GLY A 52 12.10 -19.17 -0.46
C GLY A 52 10.63 -18.87 -0.76
N PHE A 53 10.31 -17.70 -1.29
CA PHE A 53 8.94 -17.31 -1.64
C PHE A 53 8.65 -17.47 -3.14
N GLU A 54 7.38 -17.67 -3.48
CA GLU A 54 6.90 -17.61 -4.86
C GLU A 54 6.56 -16.15 -5.21
N GLU A 55 6.99 -15.68 -6.37
CA GLU A 55 6.67 -14.34 -6.90
C GLU A 55 5.63 -14.46 -8.02
N ASP A 56 4.55 -13.68 -7.93
CA ASP A 56 3.59 -13.49 -9.03
C ASP A 56 3.24 -12.00 -9.11
N LEU A 57 3.99 -11.25 -9.93
CA LEU A 57 4.15 -9.81 -9.76
C LEU A 57 3.14 -9.00 -10.57
N VAL A 58 2.89 -7.76 -10.12
CA VAL A 58 2.08 -6.76 -10.83
C VAL A 58 2.90 -5.56 -11.27
N ASP A 59 2.50 -4.93 -12.36
CA ASP A 59 2.92 -3.57 -12.70
C ASP A 59 1.92 -2.56 -12.10
N LEU A 60 2.41 -1.49 -11.48
CA LEU A 60 1.57 -0.41 -10.90
C LEU A 60 1.42 0.79 -11.83
N ALA A 61 2.10 0.80 -12.97
CA ALA A 61 1.97 1.84 -13.98
C ALA A 61 2.34 1.27 -15.35
N PRO A 62 1.91 1.91 -16.45
CA PRO A 62 2.44 1.59 -17.76
C PRO A 62 3.97 1.68 -17.80
N PRO A 63 4.65 0.87 -18.64
CA PRO A 63 6.09 0.98 -18.83
C PRO A 63 6.49 2.42 -19.18
N ALA A 64 7.54 2.93 -18.55
CA ALA A 64 8.05 4.26 -18.87
C ALA A 64 8.48 4.34 -20.35
N GLU A 65 8.08 5.41 -21.04
CA GLU A 65 8.56 5.67 -22.40
C GLU A 65 10.01 6.19 -22.35
N GLY A 66 10.97 5.34 -22.73
CA GLY A 66 12.38 5.71 -22.95
C GLY A 66 13.37 5.10 -21.95
N ASP A 67 14.65 5.09 -22.34
CA ASP A 67 15.78 4.75 -21.46
C ASP A 67 15.96 5.87 -20.44
N GLN A 68 15.30 5.78 -19.29
CA GLN A 68 15.63 6.59 -18.13
C GLN A 68 16.76 5.89 -17.36
N ASP A 69 17.86 6.61 -17.11
CA ASP A 69 18.91 6.11 -16.23
C ASP A 69 18.29 5.85 -14.84
N ALA A 70 18.34 4.59 -14.38
CA ALA A 70 17.66 4.13 -13.18
C ALA A 70 18.07 4.91 -11.91
N GLY A 71 19.20 5.63 -11.93
CA GLY A 71 19.62 6.54 -10.86
C GLY A 71 19.04 7.96 -10.95
N GLN A 72 18.72 8.44 -12.15
CA GLN A 72 18.25 9.81 -12.38
C GLN A 72 16.86 10.03 -11.79
N PHE A 73 15.96 9.04 -11.91
CA PHE A 73 14.63 9.08 -11.29
C PHE A 73 14.68 9.36 -9.78
N TRP A 74 15.57 8.67 -9.05
CA TRP A 74 15.69 8.85 -7.60
C TRP A 74 16.29 10.21 -7.24
N ILE A 75 17.23 10.71 -8.04
CA ILE A 75 17.83 12.04 -7.85
C ILE A 75 16.76 13.13 -8.04
N ASP A 76 15.97 13.02 -9.11
CA ASP A 76 14.92 13.99 -9.44
C ASP A 76 13.80 13.92 -8.39
N PHE A 77 13.36 12.71 -8.02
CA PHE A 77 12.36 12.52 -6.95
C PHE A 77 12.81 13.17 -5.64
N VAL A 78 14.06 12.94 -5.20
CA VAL A 78 14.58 13.55 -3.98
C VAL A 78 14.68 15.07 -4.12
N SER A 79 15.17 15.57 -5.27
CA SER A 79 15.31 17.00 -5.55
C SER A 79 13.96 17.72 -5.51
N ASP A 80 12.94 17.13 -6.14
CA ASP A 80 11.62 17.73 -6.30
C ASP A 80 10.80 17.63 -5.00
N THR A 81 11.00 16.57 -4.22
CA THR A 81 10.26 16.36 -2.97
C THR A 81 10.89 17.08 -1.76
N ALA A 82 12.21 17.24 -1.73
CA ALA A 82 12.92 17.82 -0.57
C ALA A 82 12.44 19.24 -0.16
N PRO A 83 12.05 20.15 -1.05
CA PRO A 83 11.47 21.45 -0.69
C PRO A 83 10.15 21.32 0.08
N GLU A 84 9.34 20.32 -0.23
CA GLU A 84 8.02 20.11 0.37
C GLU A 84 8.11 19.81 1.87
N PHE A 85 9.09 19.00 2.27
CA PHE A 85 9.31 18.66 3.68
C PHE A 85 9.76 19.83 4.57
N ARG A 86 10.11 20.99 3.98
CA ARG A 86 10.41 22.22 4.73
C ARG A 86 9.18 23.07 5.00
N LYS A 87 8.05 22.78 4.35
CA LYS A 87 6.78 23.50 4.56
C LYS A 87 6.11 23.04 5.86
N PRO A 88 5.22 23.85 6.45
CA PRO A 88 4.32 23.38 7.50
C PRO A 88 3.58 22.11 7.09
N THR A 89 3.40 21.15 8.01
CA THR A 89 2.76 19.84 7.71
C THR A 89 1.34 19.98 7.13
N ILE A 90 0.63 21.06 7.49
CA ILE A 90 -0.69 21.35 6.94
C ILE A 90 -0.64 21.73 5.45
N GLU A 91 0.42 22.39 4.99
CA GLU A 91 0.61 22.73 3.57
C GLU A 91 1.06 21.50 2.77
N GLN A 92 1.82 20.60 3.39
CA GLN A 92 2.25 19.32 2.79
C GLN A 92 1.06 18.41 2.42
N LEU A 93 -0.13 18.64 2.99
CA LEU A 93 -1.33 17.89 2.65
C LEU A 93 -1.68 18.03 1.17
N GLU A 94 -1.64 19.26 0.65
CA GLU A 94 -1.93 19.55 -0.75
C GLU A 94 -0.73 19.27 -1.66
N THR A 95 0.48 19.58 -1.18
CA THR A 95 1.66 19.60 -2.05
C THR A 95 2.46 18.30 -2.08
N PHE A 96 2.21 17.40 -1.14
CA PHE A 96 2.92 16.12 -1.05
C PHE A 96 1.96 14.94 -0.80
N ILE A 97 1.12 14.99 0.23
CA ILE A 97 0.27 13.87 0.63
C ILE A 97 -0.78 13.54 -0.44
N GLU A 98 -1.50 14.55 -0.94
CA GLU A 98 -2.52 14.33 -1.98
C GLU A 98 -1.91 13.75 -3.27
N PRO A 99 -0.81 14.28 -3.84
CA PRO A 99 -0.17 13.68 -5.02
C PRO A 99 0.27 12.24 -4.80
N VAL A 100 0.86 11.94 -3.63
CA VAL A 100 1.26 10.58 -3.26
C VAL A 100 0.05 9.65 -3.19
N TRP A 101 -1.04 10.07 -2.54
CA TRP A 101 -2.28 9.28 -2.49
C TRP A 101 -2.91 9.07 -3.86
N SER A 102 -2.93 10.09 -4.72
CA SER A 102 -3.43 9.93 -6.10
C SER A 102 -2.60 8.89 -6.85
N SER A 103 -1.26 8.95 -6.75
CA SER A 103 -0.38 7.99 -7.44
C SER A 103 -0.58 6.55 -6.95
N LEU A 104 -0.77 6.35 -5.63
CA LEU A 104 -1.05 5.03 -5.06
C LEU A 104 -2.40 4.47 -5.53
N ILE A 105 -3.42 5.34 -5.60
CA ILE A 105 -4.74 5.01 -6.12
C ILE A 105 -4.68 4.64 -7.60
N ASP A 106 -3.95 5.41 -8.40
CA ASP A 106 -3.79 5.15 -9.83
C ASP A 106 -3.12 3.79 -10.06
N GLY A 107 -2.15 3.42 -9.22
CA GLY A 107 -1.52 2.11 -9.25
C GLY A 107 -2.46 0.96 -8.89
N ALA A 108 -3.29 1.13 -7.86
CA ALA A 108 -4.28 0.12 -7.49
C ALA A 108 -5.37 -0.08 -8.56
N ILE A 109 -5.78 0.99 -9.24
CA ILE A 109 -6.70 0.91 -10.38
C ILE A 109 -6.01 0.17 -11.54
N TYR A 110 -4.77 0.53 -11.85
CA TYR A 110 -4.03 -0.04 -12.98
C TYR A 110 -3.78 -1.55 -12.84
N CYS A 111 -3.37 -2.00 -11.64
CA CYS A 111 -3.04 -3.40 -11.42
C CYS A 111 -4.24 -4.31 -11.13
N HIS A 112 -5.47 -3.76 -11.06
CA HIS A 112 -6.66 -4.49 -10.60
C HIS A 112 -6.85 -5.84 -11.28
N GLY A 113 -6.90 -5.88 -12.62
CA GLY A 113 -7.07 -7.13 -13.36
C GLY A 113 -5.87 -8.08 -13.24
N GLN A 114 -4.65 -7.54 -13.10
CA GLN A 114 -3.46 -8.37 -12.87
C GLN A 114 -3.55 -9.09 -11.52
N LEU A 115 -4.05 -8.41 -10.48
CA LEU A 115 -4.28 -9.02 -9.17
C LEU A 115 -5.38 -10.08 -9.22
N GLU A 116 -6.48 -9.85 -9.95
CA GLU A 116 -7.51 -10.89 -10.15
C GLU A 116 -6.91 -12.14 -10.79
N ASP A 117 -6.12 -11.98 -11.85
CA ASP A 117 -5.44 -13.06 -12.53
C ASP A 117 -4.47 -13.82 -11.61
N ILE A 118 -3.73 -13.12 -10.75
CA ILE A 118 -2.84 -13.72 -9.74
C ILE A 118 -3.65 -14.54 -8.74
N LEU A 119 -4.74 -14.00 -8.22
CA LEU A 119 -5.58 -14.66 -7.22
C LEU A 119 -6.26 -15.90 -7.79
N ASP A 120 -6.68 -15.88 -9.05
CA ASP A 120 -7.24 -17.04 -9.77
C ASP A 120 -6.23 -18.17 -9.95
N ARG A 121 -4.98 -17.83 -10.26
CA ARG A 121 -3.88 -18.81 -10.35
C ARG A 121 -3.50 -19.35 -8.97
N ALA A 122 -3.30 -18.45 -8.01
CA ALA A 122 -2.78 -18.79 -6.69
C ALA A 122 -3.79 -19.56 -5.86
N ARG A 123 -5.09 -19.23 -5.98
CA ARG A 123 -6.20 -19.75 -5.16
C ARG A 123 -5.87 -19.68 -3.66
N PRO A 124 -5.71 -18.47 -3.09
CA PRO A 124 -5.36 -18.32 -1.68
C PRO A 124 -6.41 -18.88 -0.75
N ASP A 125 -5.95 -19.47 0.35
CA ASP A 125 -6.79 -19.75 1.53
C ASP A 125 -6.89 -18.51 2.44
N VAL A 126 -5.87 -17.64 2.41
CA VAL A 126 -5.82 -16.36 3.12
C VAL A 126 -5.09 -15.32 2.27
N ILE A 127 -5.59 -14.10 2.26
CA ILE A 127 -4.94 -12.94 1.64
C ILE A 127 -4.41 -12.00 2.73
N VAL A 128 -3.21 -11.47 2.54
CA VAL A 128 -2.60 -10.51 3.46
C VAL A 128 -2.22 -9.25 2.69
N GLU A 129 -2.81 -8.13 3.06
CA GLU A 129 -2.55 -6.81 2.46
C GLU A 129 -1.74 -5.97 3.45
N ASP A 130 -0.56 -5.51 3.05
CA ASP A 130 0.23 -4.53 3.81
C ASP A 130 0.46 -3.31 2.91
N ASN A 131 -0.59 -2.50 2.79
CA ASN A 131 -0.64 -1.35 1.91
C ASN A 131 -1.52 -0.25 2.51
N VAL A 132 -1.30 0.98 2.04
CA VAL A 132 -1.96 2.19 2.57
C VAL A 132 -3.34 2.43 1.95
N ASN A 133 -3.58 1.94 0.72
CA ASN A 133 -4.88 1.94 0.05
C ASN A 133 -5.40 0.51 -0.15
N SER A 134 -6.73 0.38 -0.25
CA SER A 134 -7.41 -0.90 -0.47
C SER A 134 -7.25 -1.41 -1.90
N PHE A 135 -7.13 -2.72 -2.10
CA PHE A 135 -7.15 -3.32 -3.44
C PHE A 135 -8.43 -4.14 -3.63
N PRO A 136 -9.42 -3.66 -4.40
CA PRO A 136 -10.73 -4.32 -4.49
C PRO A 136 -10.65 -5.81 -4.87
N ALA A 137 -9.73 -6.18 -5.76
CA ALA A 137 -9.49 -7.59 -6.14
C ALA A 137 -9.22 -8.49 -4.92
N LEU A 138 -8.50 -8.00 -3.91
CA LEU A 138 -8.22 -8.75 -2.69
C LEU A 138 -9.47 -8.90 -1.81
N LEU A 139 -10.30 -7.85 -1.76
CA LEU A 139 -11.50 -7.77 -0.92
C LEU A 139 -12.66 -8.59 -1.47
N THR A 140 -12.74 -8.76 -2.78
CA THR A 140 -13.86 -9.42 -3.48
C THR A 140 -13.60 -10.87 -3.88
N HIS A 141 -12.36 -11.35 -3.77
CA HIS A 141 -11.97 -12.72 -4.14
C HIS A 141 -12.75 -13.82 -3.40
N GLY A 142 -13.14 -13.56 -2.16
CA GLY A 142 -13.92 -14.48 -1.31
C GLY A 142 -13.08 -15.26 -0.29
N ALA A 143 -11.75 -15.28 -0.42
CA ALA A 143 -10.87 -15.74 0.65
C ALA A 143 -10.89 -14.75 1.84
N PRO A 144 -10.74 -15.22 3.09
CA PRO A 144 -10.48 -14.36 4.23
C PRO A 144 -9.25 -13.48 3.99
N TRP A 145 -9.36 -12.18 4.26
CA TRP A 145 -8.26 -11.23 4.09
C TRP A 145 -7.89 -10.56 5.42
N VAL A 146 -6.62 -10.19 5.54
CA VAL A 146 -6.06 -9.50 6.71
C VAL A 146 -5.31 -8.27 6.24
N ARG A 147 -5.66 -7.09 6.78
CA ARG A 147 -4.86 -5.89 6.63
C ARG A 147 -3.78 -5.82 7.69
N ILE A 148 -2.57 -5.49 7.28
CA ILE A 148 -1.49 -5.05 8.15
C ILE A 148 -1.34 -3.54 8.00
N MET A 149 -1.20 -2.85 9.14
CA MET A 149 -0.86 -1.43 9.20
C MET A 149 0.59 -1.32 9.70
N SER A 150 1.55 -1.39 8.79
CA SER A 150 3.00 -1.40 9.14
C SER A 150 3.63 -0.01 9.22
N CYS A 151 2.98 1.01 8.66
CA CYS A 151 3.40 2.40 8.69
C CYS A 151 3.17 3.05 10.07
N ASN A 152 2.71 4.31 10.09
CA ASN A 152 2.44 5.02 11.32
C ASN A 152 1.13 4.50 11.94
N PRO A 153 1.12 4.07 13.22
CA PRO A 153 -0.08 3.54 13.86
C PRO A 153 -1.24 4.56 13.96
N LEU A 154 -0.97 5.87 13.80
CA LEU A 154 -2.02 6.91 13.68
C LEU A 154 -2.85 6.79 12.39
N GLU A 155 -2.48 5.92 11.46
CA GLU A 155 -3.32 5.50 10.34
C GLU A 155 -4.67 4.94 10.83
N LEU A 156 -4.66 4.20 11.94
CA LEU A 156 -5.89 3.85 12.65
C LEU A 156 -6.42 5.08 13.39
N LYS A 157 -7.37 5.76 12.75
CA LYS A 157 -7.92 7.03 13.23
C LYS A 157 -8.60 6.85 14.58
N ASP A 158 -8.17 7.67 15.54
CA ASP A 158 -8.81 7.84 16.84
C ASP A 158 -9.09 9.34 17.07
N PRO A 159 -10.31 9.75 17.45
CA PRO A 159 -10.62 11.13 17.80
C PRO A 159 -9.77 11.69 18.96
N ASP A 160 -9.29 10.81 19.84
CA ASP A 160 -8.47 11.18 20.99
C ASP A 160 -6.96 11.24 20.69
N LEU A 161 -6.54 10.87 19.48
CA LEU A 161 -5.16 10.97 19.00
C LEU A 161 -4.98 12.08 17.96
N PRO A 162 -3.75 12.62 17.82
CA PRO A 162 -3.44 13.62 16.80
C PRO A 162 -3.79 13.13 15.40
N PRO A 163 -4.19 14.04 14.48
CA PRO A 163 -4.37 13.67 13.08
C PRO A 163 -3.07 13.07 12.50
N PRO A 164 -3.15 12.02 11.67
CA PRO A 164 -1.98 11.46 11.01
C PRO A 164 -1.26 12.55 10.20
N PHE A 165 0.07 12.44 10.09
CA PHE A 165 0.97 13.40 9.41
C PHE A 165 1.07 14.81 10.01
N SER A 166 0.24 15.18 10.99
CA SER A 166 0.23 16.54 11.54
C SER A 166 1.50 16.93 12.31
N GLY A 167 2.15 15.95 12.96
CA GLY A 167 3.23 16.22 13.92
C GLY A 167 2.74 16.86 15.23
N TYR A 168 1.41 16.92 15.46
CA TYR A 168 0.85 17.55 16.65
C TYR A 168 0.98 16.70 17.92
N PRO A 169 1.10 17.33 19.10
CA PRO A 169 1.22 16.63 20.38
C PRO A 169 -0.11 16.01 20.82
N THR A 170 -0.05 14.90 21.54
CA THR A 170 -1.23 14.19 22.09
C THR A 170 -2.00 14.97 23.15
N ARG A 171 -1.32 15.87 23.89
CA ARG A 171 -1.90 16.63 25.02
C ARG A 171 -2.34 18.05 24.68
N ASP A 172 -2.17 18.48 23.44
CA ASP A 172 -2.60 19.80 22.99
C ASP A 172 -3.30 19.66 21.64
N ARG A 173 -4.63 19.82 21.69
CA ARG A 173 -5.53 19.62 20.54
C ARG A 173 -5.68 20.87 19.68
N ARG A 174 -4.96 21.96 19.99
CA ARG A 174 -4.98 23.17 19.16
C ARG A 174 -4.53 22.81 17.74
N GLY A 175 -5.34 23.18 16.75
CA GLY A 175 -5.08 22.92 15.35
C GLY A 175 -5.54 21.55 14.83
N TRP A 176 -5.93 20.60 15.67
CA TRP A 176 -6.37 19.27 15.20
C TRP A 176 -7.57 19.37 14.24
N ASP A 177 -8.58 20.15 14.61
CA ASP A 177 -9.80 20.30 13.79
C ASP A 177 -9.49 21.01 12.46
N ALA A 178 -8.64 22.04 12.49
CA ALA A 178 -8.21 22.74 11.29
C ALA A 178 -7.42 21.81 10.35
N PHE A 179 -6.54 20.97 10.90
CA PHE A 179 -5.79 20.00 10.11
C PHE A 179 -6.69 18.91 9.52
N ARG A 180 -7.66 18.38 10.30
CA ARG A 180 -8.64 17.39 9.78
C ARG A 180 -9.50 18.00 8.68
N ALA A 181 -9.93 19.25 8.83
CA ALA A 181 -10.67 19.98 7.79
C ALA A 181 -9.82 20.17 6.53
N GLU A 182 -8.52 20.44 6.68
CA GLU A 182 -7.62 20.57 5.54
C GLU A 182 -7.40 19.23 4.82
N VAL A 183 -7.20 18.14 5.55
CA VAL A 183 -7.13 16.78 4.97
C VAL A 183 -8.39 16.51 4.14
N GLU A 184 -9.58 16.84 4.68
CA GLU A 184 -10.83 16.67 3.95
C GLU A 184 -10.87 17.52 2.68
N ARG A 185 -10.46 18.80 2.78
CA ARG A 185 -10.46 19.73 1.64
C ARG A 185 -9.56 19.26 0.51
N THR A 186 -8.35 18.82 0.84
CA THR A 186 -7.35 18.42 -0.16
C THR A 186 -7.67 17.07 -0.78
N SER A 187 -8.21 16.13 0.00
CA SER A 187 -8.23 14.72 -0.41
C SER A 187 -9.60 14.17 -0.78
N ARG A 188 -10.70 14.91 -0.51
CA ARG A 188 -12.07 14.45 -0.80
C ARG A 188 -12.26 14.00 -2.25
N ALA A 189 -11.83 14.79 -3.22
CA ALA A 189 -12.05 14.47 -4.63
C ALA A 189 -11.34 13.15 -5.04
N THR A 190 -10.12 12.96 -4.55
CA THR A 190 -9.32 11.75 -4.78
C THR A 190 -9.94 10.53 -4.10
N TRP A 191 -10.47 10.69 -2.88
CA TRP A 191 -11.21 9.62 -2.21
C TRP A 191 -12.54 9.28 -2.87
N GLU A 192 -13.30 10.27 -3.34
CA GLU A 192 -14.57 10.04 -4.05
C GLU A 192 -14.33 9.30 -5.37
N ARG A 193 -13.30 9.68 -6.14
CA ARG A 193 -12.87 8.95 -7.34
C ARG A 193 -12.54 7.51 -7.03
N PHE A 194 -11.74 7.28 -5.98
CA PHE A 194 -11.31 5.94 -5.63
C PHE A 194 -12.47 5.10 -5.08
N ASN A 195 -13.32 5.68 -4.24
CA ASN A 195 -14.48 5.00 -3.69
C ASN A 195 -15.45 4.56 -4.80
N ALA A 196 -15.65 5.37 -5.84
CA ALA A 196 -16.46 4.96 -6.99
C ALA A 196 -15.89 3.68 -7.64
N PHE A 197 -14.58 3.63 -7.89
CA PHE A 197 -13.91 2.44 -8.40
C PHE A 197 -14.06 1.23 -7.46
N VAL A 198 -13.81 1.41 -6.16
CA VAL A 198 -13.91 0.36 -5.14
C VAL A 198 -15.33 -0.25 -5.12
N VAL A 199 -16.36 0.59 -5.12
CA VAL A 199 -17.77 0.17 -5.13
C VAL A 199 -18.15 -0.50 -6.46
N ASP A 200 -17.71 0.05 -7.59
CA ASP A 200 -17.97 -0.52 -8.93
C ASP A 200 -17.31 -1.91 -9.09
N SER A 201 -16.15 -2.12 -8.45
CA SER A 201 -15.48 -3.43 -8.35
C SER A 201 -16.17 -4.40 -7.38
N GLY A 202 -17.22 -3.98 -6.66
CA GLY A 202 -18.02 -4.84 -5.78
C GLY A 202 -17.46 -5.00 -4.36
N ALA A 203 -16.46 -4.21 -3.97
CA ALA A 203 -15.97 -4.20 -2.60
C ALA A 203 -16.97 -3.49 -1.65
N PRO A 204 -17.01 -3.89 -0.36
CA PRO A 204 -17.99 -3.39 0.62
C PRO A 204 -17.79 -1.93 1.03
#